data_AF-A0A0D3L9N4-F1
#
_entry.id   AF-A0A0D3L9N4-F1
#
_cell.length_a   1.000
_cell.length_b   1.000
_cell.length_c   1.000
_cell.angle_alpha   90.00
_cell.angle_beta   90.00
_cell.angle_gamma   90.00
#
_symmetry.space_group_name_H-M   'P 1'
#
loop_
_entity.id
_entity.type
_entity.pdbx_description
1 polymer ?
#
loop_
_entity_poly.entity_id
_entity_poly.type
_entity_poly.pdbx_seq_one_letter_code
_entity_poly.pdbx_strand_id
1 'polypeptide(L)'
;MYIFPYEMLTASIHTFFGMAFILAAGLHLKNNWMALKNYSSEKKKGAALPFTKAFMVVVLVALLLLMGLYVEFPPFSSVYAWGNAFRNEQLGKSTKTNEYEHILLQQALGDAAVAIEVKKGAAFQYPLFAVWAEDLEGNYLQTLYVSRSIATSVFKYGKKEGEQWEPAVLRRPEALPRWSHKRGIQAADGYHLPSGGTADQDLDGFTGATPHNNFIVSSKLQLKSLDTARIFFEVNQSYDWNEYYSKDRFPEDKIYSGSGKVGQPALVYTTVVDLKRAGKKSYLLEPLGHSHHSGETGELFPDFSNITTALEIVDRIILTVDKLTPPAGKKSLALE
;
A
#
# COMPACT_ATOMS: atom_id res chain seq x y z
N MET A 1 23.29 20.64 18.90
CA MET A 1 22.09 19.79 18.82
C MET A 1 22.26 18.57 17.93
N TYR A 2 23.00 18.67 16.82
CA TYR A 2 23.13 17.55 15.88
C TYR A 2 24.35 16.66 16.11
N ILE A 3 25.37 17.10 16.87
CA ILE A 3 26.62 16.33 17.08
C ILE A 3 26.49 15.28 18.19
N PHE A 4 25.66 15.55 19.20
CA PHE A 4 25.41 14.64 20.32
C PHE A 4 24.00 14.04 20.20
N PRO A 5 23.77 12.84 20.75
CA PRO A 5 22.45 12.23 20.81
C PRO A 5 21.40 13.20 21.38
N TYR A 6 20.16 13.05 20.93
CA TYR A 6 19.08 13.89 21.42
C TYR A 6 18.85 13.63 22.92
N GLU A 7 19.01 14.67 23.71
CA GLU A 7 18.66 14.71 25.12
C GLU A 7 17.55 15.74 25.34
N MET A 8 16.44 15.32 25.92
CA MET A 8 15.29 16.20 26.19
C MET A 8 15.70 17.40 27.04
N LEU A 9 16.61 17.21 28.00
CA LEU A 9 17.12 18.26 28.87
C LEU A 9 17.88 19.33 28.07
N THR A 10 18.82 18.92 27.21
CA THR A 10 19.61 19.84 26.38
C THR A 10 18.71 20.59 25.39
N ALA A 11 17.73 19.89 24.81
CA ALA A 11 16.73 20.50 23.94
C ALA A 11 15.90 21.55 24.65
N SER A 12 15.38 21.22 25.82
CA SER A 12 14.57 22.12 26.63
C SER A 12 15.37 23.35 27.07
N ILE A 13 16.58 23.16 27.61
CA ILE A 13 17.46 24.27 28.02
C ILE A 13 17.71 25.22 26.85
N HIS A 14 18.05 24.70 25.67
CA HIS A 14 18.31 25.53 24.50
C HIS A 14 17.09 26.32 24.04
N THR A 15 15.91 25.68 23.97
CA THR A 15 14.67 26.36 23.55
C THR A 15 14.25 27.45 24.54
N PHE A 16 14.25 27.16 25.84
CA PHE A 16 13.90 28.13 26.86
C PHE A 16 14.92 29.27 26.94
N PHE A 17 16.21 28.96 26.84
CA PHE A 17 17.26 29.99 26.79
C PHE A 17 17.13 30.85 25.53
N GLY A 18 16.87 30.26 24.36
CA GLY A 18 16.65 31.00 23.12
C GLY A 18 15.45 31.96 23.21
N MET A 19 14.33 31.51 23.78
CA MET A 19 13.16 32.35 24.02
C MET A 19 13.47 33.49 25.00
N ALA A 20 14.14 33.20 26.12
CA ALA A 20 14.55 34.21 27.09
C ALA A 20 15.53 35.22 26.48
N PHE A 21 16.46 34.75 25.65
CA PHE A 21 17.43 35.59 24.95
C PHE A 21 16.74 36.53 23.95
N ILE A 22 15.78 36.04 23.16
CA ILE A 22 15.00 36.88 22.23
C ILE A 22 14.21 37.96 23.00
N LEU A 23 13.57 37.59 24.11
CA LEU A 23 12.87 38.54 24.98
C LEU A 23 13.82 39.60 25.56
N ALA A 24 14.94 39.17 26.12
CA ALA A 24 15.95 40.08 26.66
C ALA A 24 16.54 41.00 25.58
N ALA A 25 16.81 40.48 24.39
CA ALA A 25 17.27 41.26 23.24
C ALA A 25 16.22 42.30 22.81
N GLY A 26 14.94 41.93 22.77
CA GLY A 26 13.85 42.85 22.49
C GLY A 26 13.72 43.97 23.53
N LEU A 27 13.82 43.63 24.82
CA LEU A 27 13.84 44.61 25.91
C LEU A 27 15.06 45.52 25.84
N HIS A 28 16.23 44.96 25.54
CA HIS A 28 17.48 45.71 25.37
C HIS A 28 17.40 46.69 24.18
N LEU A 29 16.83 46.26 23.05
CA LEU A 29 16.59 47.11 21.87
C LEU A 29 15.61 48.24 22.18
N LYS A 30 14.51 47.94 22.89
CA LYS A 30 13.53 48.94 23.32
C LYS A 30 14.16 49.99 24.25
N ASN A 31 14.93 49.54 25.23
CA ASN A 31 15.57 50.41 26.22
C ASN A 31 16.64 51.31 25.58
N ASN A 32 17.38 50.80 24.60
CA ASN A 32 18.49 51.52 23.95
C ASN A 32 18.14 52.11 22.57
N TRP A 33 16.85 52.23 22.25
CA TRP A 33 16.37 52.67 20.93
C TRP A 33 16.90 54.06 20.54
N MET A 34 16.94 55.00 21.49
CA MET A 34 17.45 56.36 21.26
C MET A 34 18.96 56.38 20.99
N ALA A 35 19.74 55.55 21.69
CA ALA A 35 21.18 55.43 21.47
C ALA A 35 21.49 54.82 20.09
N LEU A 36 20.73 53.80 19.67
CA LEU A 36 20.85 53.19 18.35
C LEU A 36 20.48 54.17 17.23
N LYS A 37 19.42 54.95 17.40
CA LYS A 37 19.01 56.00 16.44
C LYS A 37 20.08 57.07 16.27
N ASN A 38 20.71 57.51 17.36
CA ASN A 38 21.79 58.49 17.33
C ASN A 38 23.07 57.93 16.69
N TYR A 39 23.35 56.63 16.88
CA TYR A 39 24.48 55.93 16.23
C TYR A 39 24.33 55.81 14.70
N SER A 40 23.08 55.77 14.21
CA SER A 40 22.76 55.76 12.78
C SER A 40 22.91 57.14 12.11
N SER A 41 22.95 58.24 12.88
CA SER A 41 22.95 59.61 12.34
C SER A 41 24.29 60.36 12.43
N GLU A 42 25.29 59.85 13.16
CA GLU A 42 26.59 60.54 13.29
C GLU A 42 27.57 60.21 12.16
N LYS A 43 27.76 61.16 11.23
CA LYS A 43 28.97 61.24 10.38
C LYS A 43 30.16 61.71 11.24
N LYS A 44 30.87 60.79 11.90
CA LYS A 44 32.18 61.13 12.47
C LYS A 44 33.26 61.10 11.39
N LYS A 45 33.89 62.25 11.18
CA LYS A 45 35.08 62.43 10.33
C LYS A 45 36.27 61.71 10.98
N GLY A 46 36.84 60.75 10.24
CA GLY A 46 38.20 60.25 10.48
C GLY A 46 38.38 59.21 11.59
N ALA A 47 37.92 57.98 11.38
CA ALA A 47 38.52 56.76 11.92
C ALA A 47 37.95 55.53 11.20
N ALA A 48 38.78 54.51 11.02
CA ALA A 48 38.53 53.33 10.20
C ALA A 48 37.27 52.53 10.63
N LEU A 49 36.52 52.07 9.62
CA LEU A 49 35.37 51.15 9.65
C LEU A 49 34.35 51.40 10.79
N PRO A 50 33.29 52.19 10.55
CA PRO A 50 32.23 52.32 11.52
C PRO A 50 31.50 50.98 11.59
N PHE A 51 31.40 50.45 12.81
CA PHE A 51 30.67 49.24 13.21
C PHE A 51 29.23 49.17 12.63
N THR A 52 28.69 50.30 12.14
CA THR A 52 27.38 50.44 11.48
C THR A 52 27.25 49.71 10.13
N LYS A 53 28.29 49.68 9.28
CA LYS A 53 28.22 48.94 8.00
C LYS A 53 28.31 47.43 8.22
N ALA A 54 29.20 46.99 9.12
CA ALA A 54 29.32 45.59 9.50
C ALA A 54 28.02 45.07 10.15
N PHE A 55 27.41 45.86 11.04
CA PHE A 55 26.12 45.53 11.64
C PHE A 55 24.99 45.43 10.60
N MET A 56 24.90 46.36 9.64
CA MET A 56 23.92 46.26 8.56
C MET A 56 24.13 45.02 7.68
N VAL A 57 25.38 44.64 7.40
CA VAL A 57 25.70 43.41 6.66
C VAL A 57 25.26 42.18 7.46
N VAL A 58 25.51 42.13 8.77
CA VAL A 58 25.09 41.01 9.63
C VAL A 58 23.55 40.90 9.67
N VAL A 59 22.84 42.03 9.81
CA VAL A 59 21.37 42.03 9.79
C VAL A 59 20.84 41.57 8.43
N LEU A 60 21.43 42.05 7.33
CA LEU A 60 21.03 41.63 5.98
C LEU A 60 21.27 40.14 5.77
N VAL A 61 22.43 39.61 6.17
CA VAL A 61 22.75 38.18 6.09
C VAL A 61 21.77 37.37 6.94
N ALA A 62 21.45 37.80 8.16
CA ALA A 62 20.47 37.12 9.01
C ALA A 62 19.07 37.10 8.38
N LEU A 63 18.63 38.21 7.79
CA LEU A 63 17.36 38.29 7.07
C LEU A 63 17.34 37.38 5.83
N LEU A 64 18.43 37.33 5.07
CA LEU A 64 18.56 36.44 3.92
C LEU A 64 18.55 34.96 4.32
N LEU A 65 19.18 34.60 5.44
CA LEU A 65 19.14 33.24 5.99
C LEU A 65 17.72 32.87 6.44
N LEU A 66 17.04 33.77 7.17
CA LEU A 66 15.66 33.55 7.61
C LEU A 66 14.70 33.45 6.42
N MET A 67 14.84 34.33 5.43
CA MET A 67 14.04 34.29 4.21
C MET A 67 14.31 33.03 3.40
N GLY A 68 15.58 32.63 3.24
CA GLY A 68 15.97 31.40 2.54
C GLY A 68 15.42 30.14 3.19
N LEU A 69 15.34 30.10 4.52
CA LEU A 69 14.65 29.04 5.25
C LEU A 69 13.13 29.10 5.08
N TYR A 70 12.53 30.30 5.11
CA TYR A 70 11.09 30.50 4.95
C TYR A 70 10.58 30.10 3.56
N VAL A 71 11.36 30.35 2.50
CA VAL A 71 11.00 29.96 1.12
C VAL A 71 11.55 28.59 0.72
N GLU A 72 12.07 27.81 1.69
CA GLU A 72 12.62 26.46 1.48
C GLU A 72 13.72 26.38 0.40
N PHE A 73 14.53 27.43 0.25
CA PHE A 73 15.54 27.52 -0.81
C PHE A 73 16.55 26.35 -0.71
N PRO A 74 16.85 25.62 -1.82
CA PRO A 74 17.46 24.30 -1.78
C PRO A 74 18.76 24.15 -0.96
N PRO A 75 19.73 25.09 -1.01
CA PRO A 75 20.93 25.00 -0.17
C PRO A 75 20.64 24.98 1.33
N PHE A 76 19.63 25.73 1.81
CA PHE A 76 19.30 25.79 3.24
C PHE A 76 18.40 24.63 3.67
N SER A 77 17.41 24.28 2.85
CA SER A 77 16.53 23.14 3.11
C SER A 77 17.28 21.80 3.04
N SER A 78 18.30 21.69 2.19
CA SER A 78 19.19 20.50 2.13
C SER A 78 20.00 20.31 3.41
N VAL A 79 20.56 21.38 4.00
CA VAL A 79 21.30 21.30 5.27
C VAL A 79 20.35 20.95 6.43
N TYR A 80 19.14 21.51 6.44
CA TYR A 80 18.11 21.14 7.41
C TYR A 80 17.67 19.66 7.28
N ALA A 81 17.44 19.20 6.05
CA ALA A 81 17.09 17.82 5.74
C ALA A 81 18.21 16.85 6.13
N TRP A 82 19.47 17.17 5.83
CA TRP A 82 20.65 16.41 6.26
C TRP A 82 20.73 16.30 7.78
N GLY A 83 20.57 17.41 8.52
CA GLY A 83 20.59 17.40 9.98
C GLY A 83 19.48 16.53 10.58
N ASN A 84 18.28 16.58 10.00
CA ASN A 84 17.17 15.72 10.40
C ASN A 84 17.44 14.24 10.07
N ALA A 85 18.02 13.93 8.91
CA ALA A 85 18.39 12.57 8.52
C ALA A 85 19.44 11.99 9.48
N PHE A 86 20.50 12.76 9.77
CA PHE A 86 21.54 12.38 10.73
C PHE A 86 20.97 12.13 12.13
N ARG A 87 20.05 12.98 12.59
CA ARG A 87 19.37 12.80 13.89
C ARG A 87 18.47 11.55 13.90
N ASN A 88 17.77 11.26 12.80
CA ASN A 88 16.93 10.07 12.70
C ASN A 88 17.77 8.78 12.73
N GLU A 89 18.95 8.81 12.11
CA GLU A 89 19.93 7.71 12.15
C GLU A 89 20.45 7.46 13.58
N GLN A 90 20.82 8.52 14.31
CA GLN A 90 21.23 8.42 15.73
C GLN A 90 20.14 7.85 16.66
N LEU A 91 18.86 8.05 16.32
CA LEU A 91 17.72 7.51 17.07
C LEU A 91 17.35 6.07 16.68
N GLY A 92 18.11 5.43 15.77
CA GLY A 92 17.79 4.11 15.25
C GLY A 92 16.52 4.07 14.40
N LYS A 93 15.99 5.22 13.97
CA LYS A 93 14.85 5.30 13.07
C LYS A 93 15.30 5.03 11.64
N SER A 94 15.26 3.76 11.24
CA SER A 94 15.28 3.39 9.82
C SER A 94 13.93 3.77 9.21
N THR A 95 13.91 4.85 8.41
CA THR A 95 12.81 5.08 7.46
C THR A 95 12.91 4.04 6.35
N LYS A 96 12.47 2.81 6.61
CA LYS A 96 11.96 1.98 5.53
C LYS A 96 10.67 2.66 5.10
N THR A 97 10.72 3.45 4.04
CA THR A 97 9.52 3.80 3.28
C THR A 97 8.93 2.48 2.82
N ASN A 98 7.93 1.97 3.56
CA ASN A 98 7.10 0.88 3.07
C ASN A 98 6.29 1.49 1.93
N GLU A 99 6.83 1.44 0.72
CA GLU A 99 6.11 1.90 -0.46
C GLU A 99 4.91 0.98 -0.67
N TYR A 100 3.72 1.57 -0.66
CA TYR A 100 2.46 0.90 -0.96
C TYR A 100 2.02 1.31 -2.36
N GLU A 101 1.80 0.33 -3.22
CA GLU A 101 1.10 0.52 -4.49
C GLU A 101 -0.41 0.57 -4.24
N HIS A 102 -1.06 1.64 -4.69
CA HIS A 102 -2.51 1.79 -4.54
C HIS A 102 -3.20 1.38 -5.84
N ILE A 103 -4.04 0.35 -5.77
CA ILE A 103 -4.87 -0.13 -6.88
C ILE A 103 -6.30 0.35 -6.61
N LEU A 104 -6.74 1.37 -7.38
CA LEU A 104 -8.07 1.96 -7.24
C LEU A 104 -9.01 1.43 -8.33
N LEU A 105 -10.01 0.64 -7.93
CA LEU A 105 -11.04 0.12 -8.83
C LEU A 105 -12.20 1.11 -8.92
N GLN A 106 -12.03 2.17 -9.74
CA GLN A 106 -12.99 3.28 -9.83
C GLN A 106 -14.40 2.85 -10.29
N GLN A 107 -14.50 1.76 -11.04
CA GLN A 107 -15.76 1.22 -11.57
C GLN A 107 -16.43 0.21 -10.62
N ALA A 108 -15.81 -0.12 -9.48
CA ALA A 108 -16.40 -1.05 -8.52
C ALA A 108 -17.74 -0.50 -7.99
N LEU A 109 -18.77 -1.34 -8.06
CA LEU A 109 -20.12 -1.07 -7.56
C LEU A 109 -20.28 -1.68 -6.16
N GLY A 110 -20.99 -0.97 -5.27
CA GLY A 110 -21.27 -1.44 -3.91
C GLY A 110 -21.47 -0.30 -2.90
N ASP A 111 -22.06 -0.65 -1.76
CA ASP A 111 -22.51 0.29 -0.73
C ASP A 111 -21.51 0.42 0.43
N ALA A 112 -20.58 -0.53 0.55
CA ALA A 112 -19.47 -0.48 1.49
C ALA A 112 -18.14 -0.35 0.74
N ALA A 113 -17.31 0.62 1.14
CA ALA A 113 -15.96 0.72 0.65
C ALA A 113 -15.09 -0.36 1.30
N VAL A 114 -14.27 -1.03 0.50
CA VAL A 114 -13.39 -2.09 0.96
C VAL A 114 -11.96 -1.78 0.54
N ALA A 115 -11.02 -1.92 1.47
CA ALA A 115 -9.59 -1.82 1.19
C ALA A 115 -8.88 -3.08 1.67
N ILE A 116 -8.17 -3.77 0.77
CA ILE A 116 -7.35 -4.94 1.07
C ILE A 116 -5.89 -4.50 1.04
N GLU A 117 -5.29 -4.34 2.21
CA GLU A 117 -3.87 -4.08 2.39
C GLU A 117 -3.13 -5.41 2.45
N VAL A 118 -2.12 -5.58 1.60
CA VAL A 118 -1.23 -6.73 1.61
C VAL A 118 0.19 -6.25 1.87
N LYS A 119 0.79 -6.77 2.93
CA LYS A 119 2.22 -6.65 3.19
C LYS A 119 2.92 -7.85 2.58
N LYS A 120 3.88 -7.57 1.71
CA LYS A 120 4.61 -8.63 0.99
C LYS A 120 5.49 -9.44 1.94
N GLY A 121 5.52 -10.75 1.75
CA GLY A 121 6.43 -11.64 2.47
C GLY A 121 7.80 -11.77 1.80
N ALA A 122 8.64 -12.63 2.36
CA ALA A 122 10.02 -12.83 1.90
C ALA A 122 10.09 -13.50 0.52
N ALA A 123 9.11 -14.36 0.19
CA ALA A 123 9.04 -15.07 -1.08
C ALA A 123 8.19 -14.33 -2.14
N PHE A 124 7.72 -13.11 -1.86
CA PHE A 124 6.92 -12.33 -2.81
C PHE A 124 7.71 -11.98 -4.07
N GLN A 125 7.23 -12.45 -5.22
CA GLN A 125 7.76 -12.07 -6.53
C GLN A 125 6.70 -11.38 -7.39
N TYR A 126 5.95 -12.14 -8.18
CA TYR A 126 4.91 -11.64 -9.09
C TYR A 126 3.62 -12.46 -8.92
N PRO A 127 3.02 -12.48 -7.72
CA PRO A 127 1.89 -13.35 -7.47
C PRO A 127 0.64 -12.89 -8.24
N LEU A 128 -0.13 -13.86 -8.69
CA LEU A 128 -1.49 -13.67 -9.16
C LEU A 128 -2.43 -13.91 -8.00
N PHE A 129 -3.50 -13.13 -7.90
CA PHE A 129 -4.44 -13.27 -6.80
C PHE A 129 -5.85 -12.84 -7.18
N ALA A 130 -6.80 -13.34 -6.40
CA ALA A 130 -8.20 -12.96 -6.44
C ALA A 130 -8.72 -12.69 -5.03
N VAL A 131 -9.65 -11.75 -4.94
CA VAL A 131 -10.38 -11.42 -3.72
C VAL A 131 -11.86 -11.51 -4.03
N TRP A 132 -12.63 -12.21 -3.21
CA TRP A 132 -14.07 -12.33 -3.38
C TRP A 132 -14.79 -12.44 -2.05
N ALA A 133 -16.11 -12.25 -2.09
CA ALA A 133 -17.02 -12.41 -0.97
C ALA A 133 -17.89 -13.65 -1.17
N GLU A 134 -18.13 -14.38 -0.09
CA GLU A 134 -19.15 -15.41 0.05
C GLU A 134 -20.08 -15.09 1.22
N ASP A 135 -21.28 -15.65 1.22
CA ASP A 135 -22.10 -15.72 2.44
C ASP A 135 -21.56 -16.80 3.41
N LEU A 136 -22.24 -17.01 4.53
CA LEU A 136 -21.78 -17.98 5.53
C LEU A 136 -22.05 -19.42 5.10
N GLU A 137 -23.04 -19.61 4.24
CA GLU A 137 -23.46 -20.86 3.61
C GLU A 137 -22.48 -21.29 2.49
N GLY A 138 -21.59 -20.39 2.06
CA GLY A 138 -20.55 -20.65 1.07
C GLY A 138 -20.97 -20.38 -0.38
N ASN A 139 -22.06 -19.64 -0.58
CA ASN A 139 -22.46 -19.16 -1.89
C ASN A 139 -21.61 -17.95 -2.29
N TYR A 140 -21.14 -17.97 -3.53
CA TYR A 140 -20.39 -16.85 -4.11
C TYR A 140 -21.29 -15.61 -4.25
N LEU A 141 -20.79 -14.46 -3.79
CA LEU A 141 -21.52 -13.19 -3.86
C LEU A 141 -20.98 -12.27 -4.96
N GLN A 142 -19.67 -12.00 -4.93
CA GLN A 142 -19.03 -10.99 -5.78
C GLN A 142 -17.50 -11.13 -5.75
N THR A 143 -16.85 -10.93 -6.91
CA THR A 143 -15.41 -10.68 -7.01
C THR A 143 -15.13 -9.23 -6.63
N LEU A 144 -14.20 -9.03 -5.70
CA LEU A 144 -13.73 -7.71 -5.28
C LEU A 144 -12.48 -7.27 -6.04
N TYR A 145 -11.65 -8.23 -6.46
CA TYR A 145 -10.49 -8.01 -7.30
C TYR A 145 -10.04 -9.33 -7.95
N VAL A 146 -9.47 -9.25 -9.15
CA VAL A 146 -8.69 -10.34 -9.74
C VAL A 146 -7.55 -9.78 -10.61
N SER A 147 -6.39 -10.43 -10.61
CA SER A 147 -5.27 -10.02 -11.47
C SER A 147 -5.69 -10.01 -12.95
N ARG A 148 -5.30 -8.96 -13.70
CA ARG A 148 -5.73 -8.78 -15.09
C ARG A 148 -5.42 -9.97 -16.00
N SER A 149 -4.24 -10.59 -15.85
CA SER A 149 -3.85 -11.76 -16.66
C SER A 149 -4.76 -12.97 -16.43
N ILE A 150 -5.32 -13.11 -15.22
CA ILE A 150 -6.31 -14.15 -14.91
C ILE A 150 -7.65 -13.83 -15.57
N ALA A 151 -8.11 -12.59 -15.46
CA ALA A 151 -9.40 -12.17 -16.03
C ALA A 151 -9.43 -12.25 -17.56
N THR A 152 -8.32 -11.97 -18.24
CA THR A 152 -8.24 -11.99 -19.70
C THR A 152 -7.63 -13.26 -20.28
N SER A 153 -7.04 -14.13 -19.45
CA SER A 153 -6.12 -15.20 -19.87
C SER A 153 -4.93 -14.73 -20.73
N VAL A 154 -4.65 -13.43 -20.81
CA VAL A 154 -3.52 -12.88 -21.58
C VAL A 154 -2.34 -12.62 -20.65
N PHE A 155 -1.26 -13.36 -20.88
CA PHE A 155 -0.02 -13.24 -20.13
C PHE A 155 1.01 -12.46 -20.94
N LYS A 156 1.57 -11.39 -20.36
CA LYS A 156 2.54 -10.51 -21.02
C LYS A 156 3.76 -11.26 -21.57
N TYR A 157 4.21 -12.29 -20.85
CA TYR A 157 5.32 -13.16 -21.24
C TYR A 157 4.78 -14.54 -21.59
N GLY A 158 3.87 -14.60 -22.57
CA GLY A 158 3.08 -15.79 -22.86
C GLY A 158 3.72 -16.70 -23.91
N LYS A 159 4.33 -16.11 -24.94
CA LYS A 159 4.99 -16.85 -26.02
C LYS A 159 6.38 -16.26 -26.27
N LYS A 160 7.35 -17.14 -26.52
CA LYS A 160 8.70 -16.73 -26.94
C LYS A 160 8.79 -16.82 -28.45
N GLU A 161 9.04 -15.70 -29.13
CA GLU A 161 9.31 -15.63 -30.56
C GLU A 161 10.75 -15.17 -30.77
N GLY A 162 11.63 -16.10 -31.19
CA GLY A 162 13.07 -15.86 -31.24
C GLY A 162 13.65 -15.55 -29.85
N GLU A 163 14.21 -14.35 -29.70
CA GLU A 163 14.76 -13.86 -28.42
C GLU A 163 13.78 -12.98 -27.63
N GLN A 164 12.61 -12.66 -28.20
CA GLN A 164 11.64 -11.75 -27.59
C GLN A 164 10.44 -12.51 -26.98
N TRP A 165 9.83 -11.88 -25.98
CA TRP A 165 8.61 -12.37 -25.36
C TRP A 165 7.42 -11.54 -25.82
N GLU A 166 6.37 -12.22 -26.24
CA GLU A 166 5.12 -11.63 -26.67
C GLU A 166 3.96 -12.02 -25.75
N PRO A 167 2.96 -11.12 -25.60
CA PRO A 167 1.71 -11.48 -24.95
C PRO A 167 1.02 -12.62 -25.67
N ALA A 168 0.56 -13.62 -24.92
CA ALA A 168 -0.22 -14.72 -25.49
C ALA A 168 -1.36 -15.14 -24.56
N VAL A 169 -2.41 -15.69 -25.17
CA VAL A 169 -3.49 -16.34 -24.44
C VAL A 169 -2.97 -17.67 -23.91
N LEU A 170 -2.92 -17.82 -22.59
CA LEU A 170 -2.53 -19.06 -21.93
C LEU A 170 -3.60 -19.46 -20.92
N ARG A 171 -3.97 -20.74 -20.94
CA ARG A 171 -4.88 -21.31 -19.95
C ARG A 171 -4.06 -21.82 -18.78
N ARG A 172 -4.31 -21.23 -17.60
CA ARG A 172 -3.62 -21.51 -16.33
C ARG A 172 -4.63 -21.84 -15.23
N PRO A 173 -5.43 -22.92 -15.37
CA PRO A 173 -6.43 -23.30 -14.36
C PRO A 173 -5.82 -23.51 -12.97
N GLU A 174 -4.54 -23.88 -12.90
CA GLU A 174 -3.77 -24.04 -11.67
C GLU A 174 -3.50 -22.72 -10.91
N ALA A 175 -3.70 -21.56 -11.54
CA ALA A 175 -3.32 -20.29 -10.96
C ALA A 175 -4.19 -19.89 -9.76
N LEU A 176 -5.52 -19.87 -9.93
CA LEU A 176 -6.50 -19.49 -8.88
C LEU A 176 -7.75 -20.39 -8.94
N PRO A 177 -7.61 -21.70 -8.68
CA PRO A 177 -8.70 -22.64 -8.89
C PRO A 177 -9.82 -22.53 -7.87
N ARG A 178 -9.56 -22.14 -6.62
CA ARG A 178 -10.66 -22.01 -5.64
C ARG A 178 -11.63 -20.92 -6.07
N TRP A 179 -11.12 -19.74 -6.38
CA TRP A 179 -11.91 -18.60 -6.83
C TRP A 179 -12.67 -18.90 -8.12
N SER A 180 -11.99 -19.43 -9.14
CA SER A 180 -12.60 -19.65 -10.46
C SER A 180 -13.73 -20.68 -10.39
N HIS A 181 -13.54 -21.80 -9.70
CA HIS A 181 -14.61 -22.78 -9.46
C HIS A 181 -15.74 -22.20 -8.60
N LYS A 182 -15.43 -21.36 -7.60
CA LYS A 182 -16.46 -20.68 -6.79
C LYS A 182 -17.29 -19.68 -7.58
N ARG A 183 -16.69 -18.98 -8.54
CA ARG A 183 -17.41 -18.12 -9.49
C ARG A 183 -18.39 -18.93 -10.36
N GLY A 184 -18.08 -20.19 -10.65
CA GLY A 184 -19.02 -21.14 -11.26
C GLY A 184 -19.33 -20.90 -12.73
N ILE A 185 -18.59 -20.03 -13.42
CA ILE A 185 -18.73 -19.77 -14.84
C ILE A 185 -17.68 -20.59 -15.59
N GLN A 186 -18.14 -21.58 -16.36
CA GLN A 186 -17.29 -22.46 -17.16
C GLN A 186 -17.15 -21.92 -18.59
N ALA A 187 -15.92 -21.79 -19.07
CA ALA A 187 -15.62 -21.42 -20.44
C ALA A 187 -15.85 -22.59 -21.41
N ALA A 188 -15.86 -22.29 -22.72
CA ALA A 188 -16.12 -23.29 -23.76
C ALA A 188 -15.08 -24.44 -23.82
N ASP A 189 -13.89 -24.22 -23.26
CA ASP A 189 -12.84 -25.24 -23.15
C ASP A 189 -12.94 -26.11 -21.88
N GLY A 190 -13.99 -25.90 -21.09
CA GLY A 190 -14.27 -26.68 -19.88
C GLY A 190 -13.58 -26.17 -18.62
N TYR A 191 -12.72 -25.15 -18.69
CA TYR A 191 -12.13 -24.55 -17.49
C TYR A 191 -13.06 -23.50 -16.88
N HIS A 192 -13.00 -23.36 -15.55
CA HIS A 192 -13.64 -22.26 -14.83
C HIS A 192 -12.83 -20.95 -14.89
N LEU A 193 -11.60 -21.01 -15.39
CA LEU A 193 -10.75 -19.85 -15.59
C LEU A 193 -11.36 -18.93 -16.68
N PRO A 194 -11.47 -17.61 -16.45
CA PRO A 194 -11.97 -16.66 -17.45
C PRO A 194 -11.18 -16.74 -18.76
N SER A 195 -11.85 -16.78 -19.91
CA SER A 195 -11.20 -16.79 -21.22
C SER A 195 -11.03 -15.38 -21.81
N GLY A 196 -11.47 -14.34 -21.09
CA GLY A 196 -11.54 -12.97 -21.60
C GLY A 196 -12.67 -12.76 -22.60
N GLY A 197 -13.68 -13.63 -22.57
CA GLY A 197 -14.82 -13.61 -23.50
C GLY A 197 -16.00 -12.81 -22.96
N THR A 198 -17.13 -12.85 -23.67
CA THR A 198 -18.38 -12.19 -23.23
C THR A 198 -18.92 -12.73 -21.91
N ALA A 199 -18.63 -13.99 -21.57
CA ALA A 199 -18.99 -14.60 -20.29
C ALA A 199 -18.21 -14.03 -19.09
N ASP A 200 -17.22 -13.17 -19.31
CA ASP A 200 -16.34 -12.61 -18.27
C ASP A 200 -16.54 -11.11 -18.03
N GLN A 201 -17.61 -10.52 -18.58
CA GLN A 201 -17.94 -9.09 -18.41
C GLN A 201 -18.26 -8.70 -16.95
N ASP A 202 -18.62 -9.66 -16.09
CA ASP A 202 -18.76 -9.44 -14.64
C ASP A 202 -17.44 -9.07 -13.94
N LEU A 203 -16.30 -9.34 -14.59
CA LEU A 203 -14.97 -8.97 -14.08
C LEU A 203 -14.56 -7.57 -14.52
N ASP A 204 -15.30 -6.93 -15.43
CA ASP A 204 -15.03 -5.57 -15.85
C ASP A 204 -15.11 -4.63 -14.64
N GLY A 205 -14.06 -3.83 -14.45
CA GLY A 205 -13.92 -2.94 -13.30
C GLY A 205 -13.35 -3.58 -12.03
N PHE A 206 -13.17 -4.91 -11.98
CA PHE A 206 -12.55 -5.62 -10.84
C PHE A 206 -11.14 -6.12 -11.13
N THR A 207 -10.52 -5.68 -12.23
CA THR A 207 -9.16 -6.12 -12.62
C THR A 207 -8.11 -5.03 -12.43
N GLY A 208 -6.89 -5.45 -12.11
CA GLY A 208 -5.75 -4.54 -12.02
C GLY A 208 -4.42 -5.19 -12.41
N ALA A 209 -3.39 -4.36 -12.52
CA ALA A 209 -2.03 -4.84 -12.72
C ALA A 209 -1.54 -5.60 -11.47
N THR A 210 -0.62 -6.55 -11.69
CA THR A 210 0.07 -7.24 -10.61
C THR A 210 1.00 -6.26 -9.88
N PRO A 211 0.87 -6.10 -8.55
CA PRO A 211 1.74 -5.24 -7.75
C PRO A 211 3.13 -5.87 -7.57
N HIS A 212 4.14 -5.03 -7.34
CA HIS A 212 5.55 -5.41 -7.17
C HIS A 212 6.05 -5.21 -5.73
N ASN A 213 5.32 -4.44 -4.93
CA ASN A 213 5.62 -4.13 -3.54
C ASN A 213 4.41 -4.40 -2.64
N ASN A 214 4.42 -3.91 -1.40
CA ASN A 214 3.21 -3.86 -0.59
C ASN A 214 2.13 -3.12 -1.37
N PHE A 215 0.87 -3.50 -1.20
CA PHE A 215 -0.20 -2.89 -1.98
C PHE A 215 -1.50 -2.78 -1.22
N ILE A 216 -2.33 -1.85 -1.67
CA ILE A 216 -3.70 -1.66 -1.19
C ILE A 216 -4.64 -1.71 -2.38
N VAL A 217 -5.53 -2.69 -2.41
CA VAL A 217 -6.63 -2.75 -3.38
C VAL A 217 -7.85 -2.08 -2.78
N SER A 218 -8.35 -1.02 -3.42
CA SER A 218 -9.61 -0.38 -3.05
C SER A 218 -10.72 -0.80 -3.99
N SER A 219 -11.78 -1.38 -3.44
CA SER A 219 -12.95 -1.90 -4.13
C SER A 219 -14.24 -1.53 -3.38
N LYS A 220 -15.37 -2.02 -3.84
CA LYS A 220 -16.67 -1.88 -3.17
C LYS A 220 -17.36 -3.22 -3.05
N LEU A 221 -18.01 -3.42 -1.92
CA LEU A 221 -18.81 -4.60 -1.62
C LEU A 221 -20.29 -4.24 -1.69
N GLN A 222 -21.06 -4.98 -2.49
CA GLN A 222 -22.51 -4.87 -2.50
C GLN A 222 -23.08 -5.61 -1.30
N LEU A 223 -23.74 -4.89 -0.38
CA LEU A 223 -24.20 -5.49 0.86
C LEU A 223 -25.45 -6.34 0.66
N LYS A 224 -26.37 -6.02 -0.27
CA LYS A 224 -27.63 -6.76 -0.51
C LYS A 224 -28.37 -7.21 0.79
N SER A 225 -28.35 -6.38 1.84
CA SER A 225 -28.89 -6.68 3.18
C SER A 225 -28.14 -7.73 4.01
N LEU A 226 -26.90 -8.06 3.65
CA LEU A 226 -26.02 -8.94 4.42
C LEU A 226 -25.57 -8.26 5.72
N ASP A 227 -25.77 -8.98 6.81
CA ASP A 227 -25.28 -8.64 8.14
C ASP A 227 -23.82 -9.06 8.32
N THR A 228 -23.40 -10.10 7.63
CA THR A 228 -22.06 -10.68 7.67
C THR A 228 -21.67 -11.21 6.30
N ALA A 229 -20.39 -11.21 5.99
CA ALA A 229 -19.86 -11.87 4.80
C ALA A 229 -18.51 -12.53 5.13
N ARG A 230 -18.14 -13.56 4.39
CA ARG A 230 -16.80 -14.13 4.43
C ARG A 230 -16.01 -13.60 3.25
N ILE A 231 -14.87 -12.98 3.52
CA ILE A 231 -13.95 -12.48 2.49
C ILE A 231 -12.82 -13.47 2.32
N PHE A 232 -12.48 -13.75 1.08
CA PHE A 232 -11.40 -14.64 0.70
C PHE A 232 -10.35 -13.90 -0.10
N PHE A 233 -9.11 -14.35 0.05
CA PHE A 233 -7.96 -13.94 -0.75
C PHE A 233 -7.21 -15.20 -1.17
N GLU A 234 -7.22 -15.51 -2.47
CA GLU A 234 -6.44 -16.61 -3.03
C GLU A 234 -5.23 -16.04 -3.76
N VAL A 235 -4.05 -16.59 -3.51
CA VAL A 235 -2.79 -16.12 -4.08
C VAL A 235 -1.93 -17.27 -4.53
N ASN A 236 -1.28 -17.08 -5.67
CA ASN A 236 -0.35 -18.04 -6.23
C ASN A 236 0.78 -17.33 -6.95
N GLN A 237 1.96 -17.95 -7.04
CA GLN A 237 3.03 -17.47 -7.89
C GLN A 237 3.66 -18.63 -8.64
N SER A 238 4.07 -18.38 -9.88
CA SER A 238 4.71 -19.41 -10.67
C SER A 238 6.14 -19.69 -10.19
N TYR A 239 6.62 -20.90 -10.47
CA TYR A 239 7.96 -21.42 -10.23
C TYR A 239 8.34 -21.60 -8.76
N ASP A 240 7.37 -21.77 -7.88
CA ASP A 240 7.54 -21.93 -6.44
C ASP A 240 7.73 -23.41 -6.04
N TRP A 241 8.80 -24.03 -6.54
CA TRP A 241 9.09 -25.44 -6.31
C TRP A 241 9.64 -25.70 -4.90
N ASN A 242 9.31 -26.85 -4.33
CA ASN A 242 9.94 -27.36 -3.10
C ASN A 242 10.23 -28.88 -3.22
N GLU A 243 10.58 -29.52 -2.09
CA GLU A 243 10.88 -30.95 -2.08
C GLU A 243 9.68 -31.82 -2.48
N TYR A 244 8.47 -31.49 -1.99
CA TYR A 244 7.26 -32.23 -2.30
C TYR A 244 6.70 -31.85 -3.67
N TYR A 245 6.39 -30.56 -3.86
CA TYR A 245 5.97 -29.94 -5.10
C TYR A 245 7.20 -29.69 -5.98
N SER A 246 7.85 -30.78 -6.38
CA SER A 246 8.97 -30.79 -7.32
C SER A 246 8.45 -30.87 -8.76
N LYS A 247 9.30 -30.52 -9.74
CA LYS A 247 8.93 -30.46 -11.17
C LYS A 247 8.30 -31.76 -11.71
N ASP A 248 8.71 -32.89 -11.14
CA ASP A 248 8.37 -34.23 -11.62
C ASP A 248 7.39 -34.95 -10.67
N ARG A 249 6.80 -34.26 -9.69
CA ARG A 249 5.94 -34.88 -8.65
C ARG A 249 4.68 -35.53 -9.21
N PHE A 250 4.08 -34.92 -10.23
CA PHE A 250 2.80 -35.34 -10.82
C PHE A 250 2.96 -35.59 -12.33
N PRO A 251 3.71 -36.63 -12.74
CA PRO A 251 4.12 -36.81 -14.13
C PRO A 251 2.95 -37.07 -15.09
N GLU A 252 1.85 -37.64 -14.58
CA GLU A 252 0.64 -37.90 -15.37
C GLU A 252 -0.29 -36.66 -15.47
N ASP A 253 -0.02 -35.63 -14.66
CA ASP A 253 -0.78 -34.38 -14.69
C ASP A 253 -0.19 -33.42 -15.74
N LYS A 254 -0.89 -33.33 -16.87
CA LYS A 254 -0.48 -32.50 -18.01
C LYS A 254 -0.54 -30.99 -17.73
N ILE A 255 -1.29 -30.56 -16.73
CA ILE A 255 -1.31 -29.17 -16.30
C ILE A 255 -0.05 -28.95 -15.46
N TYR A 256 0.17 -29.74 -14.41
CA TYR A 256 1.29 -29.56 -13.49
C TYR A 256 2.67 -29.79 -14.10
N SER A 257 2.89 -30.97 -14.69
CA SER A 257 4.17 -31.40 -15.24
C SER A 257 4.30 -31.13 -16.75
N GLY A 258 3.25 -30.59 -17.38
CA GLY A 258 3.28 -30.18 -18.78
C GLY A 258 3.53 -28.68 -18.95
N SER A 259 2.46 -27.93 -19.25
CA SER A 259 2.59 -26.50 -19.60
C SER A 259 2.57 -25.56 -18.40
N GLY A 260 2.03 -26.02 -17.26
CA GLY A 260 2.03 -25.32 -16.00
C GLY A 260 3.43 -25.34 -15.38
N LYS A 261 3.77 -24.26 -14.69
CA LYS A 261 5.08 -24.12 -14.05
C LYS A 261 4.94 -23.51 -12.67
N VAL A 262 3.92 -23.94 -11.93
CA VAL A 262 3.53 -23.28 -10.68
C VAL A 262 4.38 -23.75 -9.51
N GLY A 263 4.54 -25.06 -9.29
CA GLY A 263 5.19 -25.58 -8.10
C GLY A 263 4.17 -25.79 -6.98
N GLN A 264 4.30 -25.06 -5.87
CA GLN A 264 3.34 -25.14 -4.76
C GLN A 264 1.96 -24.59 -5.16
N PRO A 265 0.86 -25.15 -4.63
CA PRO A 265 -0.50 -24.73 -4.96
C PRO A 265 -0.82 -23.32 -4.42
N ALA A 266 -1.86 -22.71 -5.00
CA ALA A 266 -2.41 -21.45 -4.50
C ALA A 266 -2.84 -21.55 -3.03
N LEU A 267 -2.55 -20.52 -2.24
CA LEU A 267 -2.98 -20.42 -0.85
C LEU A 267 -4.23 -19.56 -0.73
N VAL A 268 -5.13 -19.97 0.16
CA VAL A 268 -6.40 -19.29 0.41
C VAL A 268 -6.41 -18.77 1.85
N TYR A 269 -6.63 -17.48 1.99
CA TYR A 269 -6.79 -16.78 3.26
C TYR A 269 -8.23 -16.30 3.41
N THR A 270 -8.74 -16.22 4.63
CA THR A 270 -10.11 -15.78 4.86
C THR A 270 -10.31 -14.98 6.15
N THR A 271 -11.40 -14.23 6.22
CA THR A 271 -11.93 -13.65 7.44
C THR A 271 -13.44 -13.48 7.35
N VAL A 272 -14.13 -13.43 8.49
CA VAL A 272 -15.56 -13.11 8.54
C VAL A 272 -15.73 -11.67 8.99
N VAL A 273 -16.47 -10.88 8.23
CA VAL A 273 -16.72 -9.47 8.52
C VAL A 273 -18.13 -9.23 9.03
N ASP A 274 -18.25 -8.37 10.04
CA ASP A 274 -19.53 -7.85 10.53
C ASP A 274 -19.87 -6.55 9.80
N LEU A 275 -20.97 -6.61 9.03
CA LEU A 275 -21.52 -5.56 8.18
C LEU A 275 -22.73 -4.88 8.82
N LYS A 276 -23.14 -5.25 10.05
CA LYS A 276 -24.32 -4.66 10.71
C LYS A 276 -24.11 -3.18 11.03
N ARG A 277 -22.96 -2.85 11.62
CA ARG A 277 -22.67 -1.52 12.15
C ARG A 277 -21.97 -0.65 11.11
N ALA A 278 -22.40 0.60 11.01
CA ALA A 278 -21.74 1.62 10.20
C ALA A 278 -20.34 1.96 10.74
N GLY A 279 -19.49 2.51 9.87
CA GLY A 279 -18.14 2.94 10.20
C GLY A 279 -17.04 1.98 9.75
N LYS A 280 -15.81 2.44 9.96
CA LYS A 280 -14.59 1.78 9.50
C LYS A 280 -14.11 0.71 10.49
N LYS A 281 -13.97 -0.53 10.01
CA LYS A 281 -13.44 -1.66 10.77
C LYS A 281 -12.35 -2.37 9.98
N SER A 282 -11.39 -2.97 10.68
CA SER A 282 -10.29 -3.73 10.07
C SER A 282 -10.26 -5.16 10.61
N TYR A 283 -9.93 -6.11 9.74
CA TYR A 283 -9.93 -7.54 9.97
C TYR A 283 -8.64 -8.14 9.41
N LEU A 284 -8.02 -9.03 10.17
CA LEU A 284 -6.89 -9.84 9.70
C LEU A 284 -7.46 -11.05 8.93
N LEU A 285 -6.90 -11.34 7.74
CA LEU A 285 -7.16 -12.60 7.06
C LEU A 285 -6.13 -13.63 7.49
N GLU A 286 -6.61 -14.82 7.83
CA GLU A 286 -5.79 -15.95 8.27
C GLU A 286 -5.75 -17.03 7.18
N PRO A 287 -4.64 -17.79 7.07
CA PRO A 287 -4.56 -18.88 6.13
C PRO A 287 -5.61 -19.96 6.46
N LEU A 288 -6.38 -20.36 5.46
CA LEU A 288 -7.47 -21.33 5.59
C LEU A 288 -7.11 -22.68 4.99
N GLY A 289 -6.38 -22.67 3.87
CA GLY A 289 -5.93 -23.88 3.20
C GLY A 289 -5.20 -23.56 1.89
N HIS A 290 -4.96 -24.58 1.08
CA HIS A 290 -4.48 -24.45 -0.28
C HIS A 290 -5.46 -25.08 -1.27
N SER A 291 -5.35 -24.67 -2.54
CA SER A 291 -6.20 -25.18 -3.60
C SER A 291 -5.57 -26.40 -4.29
N HIS A 292 -6.25 -26.98 -5.28
CA HIS A 292 -5.71 -28.09 -6.08
C HIS A 292 -4.52 -27.62 -6.92
N HIS A 293 -3.41 -28.37 -6.89
CA HIS A 293 -2.13 -28.03 -7.55
C HIS A 293 -2.23 -27.79 -9.06
N SER A 294 -3.23 -28.39 -9.71
CA SER A 294 -3.50 -28.26 -11.15
C SER A 294 -4.83 -27.57 -11.48
N GLY A 295 -5.59 -27.22 -10.45
CA GLY A 295 -6.90 -26.60 -10.61
C GLY A 295 -8.01 -27.46 -11.22
N GLU A 296 -7.86 -28.79 -11.21
CA GLU A 296 -8.91 -29.74 -11.60
C GLU A 296 -10.19 -29.54 -10.78
N THR A 297 -10.04 -29.22 -9.49
CA THR A 297 -11.16 -28.93 -8.59
C THR A 297 -10.99 -27.58 -7.89
N GLY A 298 -12.12 -27.01 -7.43
CA GLY A 298 -12.16 -25.89 -6.50
C GLY A 298 -12.11 -26.30 -5.04
N GLU A 299 -11.66 -27.52 -4.73
CA GLU A 299 -11.58 -28.04 -3.37
C GLU A 299 -10.52 -27.28 -2.56
N LEU A 300 -10.76 -27.18 -1.26
CA LEU A 300 -9.88 -26.53 -0.31
C LEU A 300 -9.28 -27.56 0.62
N PHE A 301 -7.95 -27.62 0.66
CA PHE A 301 -7.19 -28.55 1.47
C PHE A 301 -6.60 -27.79 2.68
N PRO A 302 -6.98 -28.12 3.93
CA PRO A 302 -6.50 -27.40 5.11
C PRO A 302 -5.08 -27.79 5.54
N ASP A 303 -4.49 -28.82 4.93
CA ASP A 303 -3.17 -29.34 5.29
C ASP A 303 -2.05 -28.51 4.66
N PHE A 304 -1.20 -27.90 5.48
CA PHE A 304 -0.04 -27.14 5.00
C PHE A 304 1.29 -27.90 5.10
N SER A 305 1.28 -29.20 5.46
CA SER A 305 2.49 -29.95 5.78
C SER A 305 3.56 -29.96 4.68
N ASN A 306 3.15 -29.84 3.41
CA ASN A 306 4.04 -29.81 2.25
C ASN A 306 4.21 -28.40 1.65
N ILE A 307 3.73 -27.37 2.32
CA ILE A 307 3.80 -25.98 1.89
C ILE A 307 4.95 -25.30 2.63
N THR A 308 5.85 -24.67 1.88
CA THR A 308 7.04 -23.99 2.38
C THR A 308 7.01 -22.52 1.99
N THR A 309 7.72 -22.12 0.94
CA THR A 309 7.89 -20.73 0.48
C THR A 309 6.58 -20.07 0.06
N ALA A 310 5.55 -20.84 -0.31
CA ALA A 310 4.25 -20.27 -0.62
C ALA A 310 3.61 -19.57 0.60
N LEU A 311 3.85 -20.05 1.83
CA LEU A 311 3.40 -19.38 3.06
C LEU A 311 4.15 -18.06 3.31
N GLU A 312 5.30 -17.87 2.67
CA GLU A 312 6.11 -16.67 2.79
C GLU A 312 5.85 -15.66 1.65
N ILE A 313 4.90 -15.92 0.75
CA ILE A 313 4.49 -14.97 -0.30
C ILE A 313 3.89 -13.72 0.34
N VAL A 314 3.05 -13.91 1.36
CA VAL A 314 2.32 -12.82 2.02
C VAL A 314 2.62 -12.83 3.49
N ASP A 315 3.13 -11.71 4.01
CA ASP A 315 3.40 -11.54 5.45
C ASP A 315 2.11 -11.22 6.22
N ARG A 316 1.25 -10.39 5.63
CA ARG A 316 0.00 -9.96 6.28
C ARG A 316 -1.02 -9.48 5.27
N ILE A 317 -2.30 -9.78 5.54
CA ILE A 317 -3.44 -9.23 4.80
C ILE A 317 -4.41 -8.58 5.78
N ILE A 318 -4.64 -7.29 5.62
CA ILE A 318 -5.65 -6.55 6.39
C ILE A 318 -6.76 -6.12 5.45
N LEU A 319 -7.97 -6.55 5.77
CA LEU A 319 -9.18 -6.06 5.15
C LEU A 319 -9.76 -4.92 5.99
N THR A 320 -10.02 -3.79 5.37
CA THR A 320 -10.76 -2.69 5.96
C THR A 320 -12.09 -2.55 5.25
N VAL A 321 -13.18 -2.55 6.01
CA VAL A 321 -14.54 -2.29 5.51
C VAL A 321 -15.02 -0.99 6.12
N ASP A 322 -15.51 -0.08 5.27
CA ASP A 322 -16.14 1.16 5.67
C ASP A 322 -17.56 1.20 5.10
N LYS A 323 -18.52 0.88 5.97
CA LYS A 323 -19.94 0.96 5.63
C LYS A 323 -20.38 2.41 5.79
N LEU A 324 -20.62 3.07 4.66
CA LEU A 324 -21.13 4.43 4.62
C LEU A 324 -22.53 4.48 5.24
N THR A 325 -22.76 5.40 6.16
CA THR A 325 -24.11 5.72 6.61
C THR A 325 -24.85 6.32 5.41
N PRO A 326 -26.06 5.84 5.06
CA PRO A 326 -26.86 6.52 4.05
C PRO A 326 -27.01 7.99 4.47
N PRO A 327 -26.88 8.96 3.54
CA PRO A 327 -27.16 10.35 3.87
C PRO A 327 -28.57 10.43 4.45
N ALA A 328 -28.73 11.10 5.60
CA ALA A 328 -30.01 11.25 6.26
C ALA A 328 -31.03 11.80 5.25
N GLY A 329 -31.90 10.92 4.74
CA GLY A 329 -32.90 11.29 3.75
C GLY A 329 -33.83 12.34 4.33
N LYS A 330 -34.02 13.43 3.58
CA LYS A 330 -35.19 14.31 3.73
C LYS A 330 -36.41 13.41 3.84
N LYS A 331 -37.14 13.52 4.96
CA LYS A 331 -38.48 12.96 5.10
C LYS A 331 -39.26 13.34 3.84
N SER A 332 -39.65 12.34 3.07
CA SER A 332 -40.74 12.45 2.11
C SER A 332 -41.93 12.99 2.89
N LEU A 333 -42.28 14.25 2.66
CA LEU A 333 -43.58 14.78 3.02
C LEU A 333 -44.57 14.04 2.12
N ALA A 334 -45.26 13.07 2.70
CA ALA A 334 -46.49 12.57 2.13
C ALA A 334 -47.44 13.77 1.99
N LEU A 335 -47.80 14.09 0.75
CA LEU A 335 -48.95 14.94 0.47
C LEU A 335 -50.19 14.08 0.73
N GLU A 336 -51.00 14.55 1.68
CA GLU A 336 -52.39 14.11 1.90
C GLU A 336 -53.27 14.38 0.68
#